data_AF-F8FJZ2-F1
#
_entry.id   AF-F8FJZ2-F1
#
_cell.length_a   1.000
_cell.length_b   1.000
_cell.length_c   1.000
_cell.angle_alpha   90.00
_cell.angle_beta   90.00
_cell.angle_gamma   90.00
#
_symmetry.space_group_name_H-M   'P 1'
#
loop_
_entity.id
_entity.type
_entity.pdbx_description
1 polymer ?
#
loop_
_entity_poly.entity_id
_entity_poly.type
_entity_poly.pdbx_seq_one_letter_code
_entity_poly.pdbx_strand_id
1 'polypeptide(L)' 'MIYHVLHSSTRELRILTPAEVLDMDTDAAGRIVIHGADGEFYYLLADESLTA' A
#
# COMPACT_ATOMS: atom_id res chain seq x y z
N MET A 1 -6.54 0.85 -11.78
CA MET A 1 -6.39 1.50 -10.46
C MET A 1 -4.96 1.25 -10.02
N ILE A 2 -4.28 2.26 -9.48
CA ILE A 2 -2.91 2.12 -8.96
C ILE A 2 -2.91 2.51 -7.49
N TYR A 3 -2.03 1.92 -6.69
CA TYR A 3 -1.94 2.18 -5.26
C TYR A 3 -0.63 2.90 -4.97
N HIS A 4 -0.73 4.11 -4.41
CA HIS A 4 0.43 4.78 -3.85
C HIS A 4 0.67 4.22 -2.46
N VAL A 5 1.87 3.70 -2.23
CA VAL A 5 2.16 2.96 -1.00
C VAL A 5 3.52 3.35 -0.43
N LEU A 6 3.68 3.12 0.87
CA LEU A 6 4.93 3.26 1.59
C LEU A 6 5.42 1.87 2.01
N HIS A 7 6.61 1.47 1.57
CA HIS A 7 7.21 0.21 2.01
C HIS A 7 7.43 0.23 3.53
N SER A 8 6.94 -0.81 4.22
CA SER A 8 6.94 -0.84 5.70
C SER A 8 8.36 -0.80 6.28
N SER A 9 9.28 -1.61 5.72
CA SER A 9 10.68 -1.70 6.14
C SER A 9 11.54 -0.55 5.65
N THR A 10 11.57 -0.27 4.33
CA THR A 10 12.51 0.71 3.76
C THR A 10 12.01 2.15 3.80
N ARG A 11 10.71 2.37 4.03
CA ARG A 11 10.04 3.67 3.95
C ARG A 11 10.15 4.32 2.56
N GLU A 12 10.43 3.55 1.52
CA GLU A 12 10.40 4.03 0.16
C GLU A 12 8.98 4.13 -0.37
N LEU A 13 8.70 5.19 -1.13
CA LEU A 13 7.45 5.37 -1.85
C LEU A 13 7.45 4.51 -3.11
N ARG A 14 6.36 3.76 -3.28
CA ARG A 14 6.16 2.92 -4.46
C ARG A 14 4.75 3.07 -5.00
N ILE A 15 4.59 2.68 -6.25
CA ILE A 15 3.29 2.51 -6.89
C ILE A 15 3.13 1.02 -7.16
N LEU A 16 2.03 0.44 -6.68
CA LEU A 16 1.67 -0.95 -6.96
C LEU A 16 0.49 -0.99 -7.94
N THR A 17 0.57 -1.91 -8.89
CA THR A 17 -0.56 -2.29 -9.73
C THR A 17 -1.44 -3.33 -9.03
N PRO A 18 -2.68 -3.56 -9.48
CA PRO A 18 -3.56 -4.56 -8.87
C PRO A 18 -3.00 -5.99 -8.93
N ALA A 19 -2.15 -6.30 -9.92
CA ALA A 19 -1.51 -7.61 -10.03
C ALA A 19 -0.41 -7.83 -8.97
N GLU A 20 0.12 -6.76 -8.39
CA GLU A 20 1.13 -6.81 -7.34
C GLU A 20 0.51 -6.84 -5.93
N VAL A 21 -0.81 -6.67 -5.83
CA VAL A 21 -1.54 -6.73 -4.56
C VAL A 21 -2.16 -8.10 -4.39
N LEU A 22 -1.72 -8.83 -3.37
CA LEU A 22 -2.28 -10.13 -3.01
C LEU A 22 -3.50 -9.98 -2.11
N ASP A 23 -3.39 -9.14 -1.08
CA ASP A 23 -4.46 -8.90 -0.10
C ASP A 23 -4.32 -7.52 0.54
N MET A 24 -5.40 -7.06 1.18
CA MET A 24 -5.47 -5.78 1.89
C MET A 24 -6.18 -5.96 3.24
N ASP A 25 -5.56 -5.48 4.32
CA ASP A 25 -6.13 -5.52 5.67
C ASP A 25 -5.99 -4.14 6.35
N THR A 26 -6.50 -4.02 7.57
CA THR A 26 -6.38 -2.82 8.41
C THR A 26 -5.63 -3.15 9.69
N ASP A 27 -4.60 -2.38 10.01
CA ASP A 27 -3.88 -2.57 11.27
C ASP A 27 -4.62 -1.97 12.47
N ALA A 28 -4.11 -2.21 13.69
CA ALA A 28 -4.70 -1.71 14.92
C ALA A 28 -4.77 -0.17 15.03
N ALA A 29 -4.03 0.56 14.18
CA ALA A 29 -4.07 2.01 14.09
C ALA A 29 -5.04 2.52 13.01
N GLY A 30 -5.79 1.63 12.35
CA GLY A 30 -6.74 1.98 11.30
C GLY A 30 -6.08 2.26 9.95
N ARG A 31 -4.81 1.89 9.75
CA ARG A 31 -4.11 2.08 8.47
C ARG A 31 -4.34 0.87 7.59
N ILE A 32 -4.51 1.12 6.30
CA ILE A 32 -4.60 0.06 5.30
C ILE A 32 -3.21 -0.52 5.04
N VAL A 33 -3.07 -1.82 5.23
CA VAL A 33 -1.87 -2.61 4.97
C VAL A 33 -2.11 -3.44 3.71
N ILE A 34 -1.16 -3.39 2.80
CA ILE A 34 -1.16 -4.16 1.56
C ILE A 34 -0.11 -5.25 1.67
N HIS A 35 -0.54 -6.49 1.37
CA HIS A 35 0.32 -7.64 1.20
C HIS A 35 0.69 -7.75 -0.27
N GLY A 36 1.96 -7.52 -0.59
CA GLY A 36 2.48 -7.59 -1.95
C GLY A 36 2.64 -9.03 -2.43
N ALA A 37 2.50 -9.25 -3.73
CA ALA A 37 2.82 -10.53 -4.38
C ALA A 37 4.32 -10.88 -4.28
N ASP A 38 5.17 -9.91 -3.98
CA ASP A 38 6.60 -10.07 -3.68
C ASP A 38 6.86 -10.54 -2.23
N GLY A 39 5.82 -10.68 -1.41
CA GLY A 39 5.92 -11.07 -0.01
C GLY A 39 6.21 -9.89 0.94
N GLU A 40 6.27 -8.67 0.42
CA GLU A 40 6.52 -7.46 1.21
C GLU A 40 5.23 -6.82 1.71
N PHE A 41 5.37 -5.95 2.71
CA PHE A 41 4.25 -5.22 3.30
C PHE A 41 4.35 -3.74 3.02
N TYR A 42 3.22 -3.15 2.66
CA TYR A 42 3.12 -1.73 2.33
C TYR A 42 1.98 -1.07 3.08
N TYR A 43 2.12 0.21 3.39
CA TYR A 43 1.01 1.02 3.89
C TYR A 43 0.40 1.77 2.71
N LEU A 44 -0.91 1.62 2.49
CA LEU A 44 -1.60 2.42 1.49
C LEU A 44 -1.59 3.89 1.92
N LEU A 45 -1.18 4.76 1.01
CA LEU A 45 -1.31 6.19 1.17
C LEU A 45 -2.65 6.59 0.59
N ALA A 46 -3.67 6.61 1.45
CA ALA A 46 -4.93 7.25 1.14
C ALA A 46 -4.75 8.75 1.39
N ASP A 47 -4.19 9.45 0.40
CA ASP A 47 -4.17 10.91 0.42
C ASP A 47 -5.41 11.42 -0.34
N GLU A 48 -6.23 12.24 0.31
CA GLU A 48 -7.33 12.99 -0.34
C GLU A 48 -6.80 13.88 -1.49
N SER A 49 -5.48 14.15 -1.52
CA SER A 49 -4.77 14.86 -2.58
C SER A 49 -4.52 14.06 -3.86
N LEU A 50 -4.69 12.73 -3.84
CA LEU A 50 -4.41 11.86 -4.99
C LEU A 50 -5.60 11.69 -5.95
N THR A 51 -6.77 12.24 -5.60
CA THR A 51 -7.89 12.39 -6.54
C THR A 51 -7.74 13.71 -7.28
N ALA A 52 -7.28 13.64 -8.53
CA ALA A 52 -7.40 14.74 -9.50
C ALA A 52 -8.84 14.84 -10.04
#